data_AF-A0A0X7A3C0-F1
#
_entry.id   AF-A0A0X7A3C0-F1
#
_cell.length_a   1.000
_cell.length_b   1.000
_cell.length_c   1.000
_cell.angle_alpha   90.00
_cell.angle_beta   90.00
_cell.angle_gamma   90.00
#
_symmetry.space_group_name_H-M   'P 1'
#
loop_
_entity.id
_entity.type
_entity.pdbx_description
1 polymer ?
#
loop_
_entity_poly.entity_id
_entity_poly.type
_entity_poly.pdbx_seq_one_letter_code
_entity_poly.pdbx_strand_id
1 'polypeptide(L)' 'MPKVVVRNFAISLDGYGAGPDQSLQNPLGVNGEELHQWLVTGI' A
#
# COMPACT_ATOMS: atom_id res chain seq x y z
N MET A 1 -25.15 -14.15 -5.00
CA MET A 1 -24.01 -13.60 -4.26
C MET A 1 -23.49 -12.37 -4.99
N PRO A 2 -23.36 -11.21 -4.34
CA PRO A 2 -22.75 -10.04 -4.97
C PRO A 2 -21.25 -10.28 -5.22
N LYS A 3 -20.70 -9.69 -6.30
CA LYS A 3 -19.26 -9.71 -6.56
C LYS A 3 -18.57 -8.61 -5.76
N VAL A 4 -17.50 -8.97 -5.06
CA VAL A 4 -16.59 -8.00 -4.44
C VAL A 4 -15.74 -7.37 -5.55
N VAL A 5 -15.62 -6.04 -5.54
CA VAL A 5 -14.85 -5.28 -6.55
C VAL A 5 -13.98 -4.27 -5.83
N VAL A 6 -12.68 -4.27 -6.15
CA VAL A 6 -11.73 -3.22 -5.74
C VAL A 6 -11.60 -2.24 -6.90
N ARG A 7 -11.97 -0.97 -6.67
CA ARG A 7 -11.94 0.06 -7.72
C ARG A 7 -10.61 0.80 -7.81
N ASN A 8 -9.91 0.95 -6.68
CA ASN A 8 -8.62 1.62 -6.61
C ASN A 8 -7.70 0.84 -5.66
N PHE A 9 -6.49 0.55 -6.12
CA PHE A 9 -5.45 -0.08 -5.33
C PHE A 9 -4.09 0.39 -5.86
N ALA A 10 -3.20 0.78 -4.96
CA ALA A 10 -1.85 1.19 -5.31
C ALA A 10 -0.87 0.08 -4.94
N ILE A 11 0.08 -0.18 -5.83
CA ILE A 11 1.19 -1.12 -5.61
C ILE A 11 2.47 -0.52 -6.18
N SER A 12 3.61 -0.93 -5.64
CA SER A 12 4.90 -0.66 -6.25
C SER A 12 5.09 -1.42 -7.57
N LEU A 13 6.11 -1.04 -8.34
CA LEU A 13 6.46 -1.67 -9.62
C LEU A 13 6.75 -3.18 -9.49
N ASP A 14 7.32 -3.58 -8.35
CA ASP A 14 7.64 -4.96 -7.98
C ASP A 14 6.51 -5.70 -7.23
N GLY A 15 5.34 -5.07 -7.08
CA GLY A 15 4.10 -5.75 -6.71
C GLY A 15 3.72 -5.72 -5.22
N TYR A 16 4.27 -4.80 -4.43
CA TYR A 16 3.97 -4.67 -3.01
C TYR A 16 2.93 -3.58 -2.73
N GLY A 17 1.91 -3.92 -1.94
CA GLY A 17 0.91 -2.96 -1.43
C GLY A 17 1.17 -2.48 0.00
N ALA A 18 2.13 -3.08 0.69
CA ALA A 18 2.56 -2.77 2.04
C ALA A 18 4.01 -3.27 2.25
N GLY A 19 4.69 -2.70 3.23
CA GLY A 19 5.98 -3.19 3.69
C GLY A 19 5.86 -4.50 4.49
N PRO A 20 6.99 -5.16 4.81
CA PRO A 20 7.00 -6.37 5.64
C PRO A 20 6.51 -6.10 7.07
N ASP A 21 6.14 -7.16 7.79
CA ASP A 21 5.79 -7.11 9.23
C ASP A 21 4.63 -6.15 9.58
N GLN A 22 3.56 -6.15 8.76
CA GLN A 22 2.33 -5.42 9.06
C GLN A 22 1.75 -5.82 10.42
N SER A 23 1.37 -4.83 11.21
CA SER A 23 0.73 -5.02 12.53
C SER A 23 -0.22 -3.86 12.83
N LEU A 24 -0.96 -3.92 13.94
CA LEU A 24 -1.79 -2.79 14.36
C LEU A 24 -0.96 -1.55 14.72
N GLN A 25 0.26 -1.75 15.21
CA GLN A 25 1.20 -0.66 15.51
C GLN A 25 1.88 -0.13 14.25
N ASN A 26 2.02 -0.97 13.23
CA ASN A 26 2.61 -0.62 11.95
C ASN A 26 1.71 -1.05 10.77
N PRO A 27 0.62 -0.32 10.51
CA PRO A 27 -0.44 -0.77 9.60
C PRO A 27 0.00 -0.89 8.14
N LEU A 28 0.96 -0.07 7.72
CA LEU A 28 1.54 -0.15 6.38
C LEU A 28 2.76 -1.09 6.30
N GLY A 29 3.18 -1.68 7.42
CA GLY A 29 4.41 -2.48 7.47
C GLY A 29 5.67 -1.60 7.48
N VAL A 30 6.81 -2.21 7.76
CA VAL A 30 8.08 -1.50 7.90
C VAL A 30 8.43 -0.85 6.57
N ASN A 31 8.73 0.44 6.58
CA ASN A 31 8.94 1.28 5.39
C ASN A 31 7.73 1.35 4.42
N GLY A 32 6.52 0.96 4.85
CA GLY A 32 5.33 0.97 3.99
C GLY A 32 4.93 2.36 3.47
N GLU A 33 5.31 3.43 4.17
CA GLU A 33 5.12 4.80 3.72
C GLU A 33 5.96 5.14 2.48
N GLU A 34 7.10 4.46 2.27
CA GLU A 34 7.96 4.69 1.11
C GLU A 34 7.28 4.27 -0.21
N LEU A 35 6.45 3.23 -0.18
CA LEU A 35 5.61 2.79 -1.31
C LEU A 35 4.63 3.89 -1.78
N HIS A 36 4.38 4.89 -0.93
CA HIS A 36 3.40 5.95 -1.14
C HIS A 36 4.05 7.33 -1.36
N GLN A 37 5.38 7.41 -1.53
CA GLN A 37 6.06 8.70 -1.76
C GLN A 37 5.48 9.47 -2.95
N TRP A 38 5.11 8.79 -4.04
CA TRP A 38 4.47 9.39 -5.21
C TRP A 38 3.20 10.20 -4.87
N LEU A 39 2.51 9.87 -3.78
CA LEU A 39 1.29 10.57 -3.34
C LEU A 39 1.61 11.89 -2.62
N VAL A 40 2.75 11.98 -1.95
CA VAL A 40 3.07 13.07 -1.01
C VAL A 40 4.18 13.99 -1.49
N THR A 41 5.11 13.51 -2.33
CA THR A 41 6.31 14.26 -2.71
C THR A 41 6.13 15.09 -3.98
N GLY A 42 4.97 15.02 -4.65
CA GLY A 42 4.58 15.91 -5.74
C GLY A 42 5.60 15.96 -6.89
N ILE A 43 5.48 15.02 -7.84
CA ILE A 43 5.74 15.34 -9.25
C ILE A 43 4.50 16.10 -9.76
#